data_AF-A0A953AR04-F1
#
_entry.id   AF-A0A953AR04-F1
#
_cell.length_a   1.000
_cell.length_b   1.000
_cell.length_c   1.000
_cell.angle_alpha   90.00
_cell.angle_beta   90.00
_cell.angle_gamma   90.00
#
_symmetry.space_group_name_H-M   'P 1'
#
loop_
_entity.id
_entity.type
_entity.pdbx_description
1 polymer ?
#
loop_
_entity_poly.entity_id
_entity_poly.type
_entity_poly.pdbx_seq_one_letter_code
_entity_poly.pdbx_strand_id
1 'polypeptide(L)'
;MPNLTVGLPRMHKEPGEKRDFFPDLVAFLTALGARRIVVEYGYGEGIGCTFDDYRAASPVVEEGSYDECLAQDLVIVVRCPDQAAFAKMRPGAILLSMLHYPTRPHRVELLQEHGIRGVSLDGVVDDGGRRLVENLAAVGWNGVRAAFAELRKLRPDFESTHRAPIHVTVMGSGAVGTHARSAWTPSPGTTAAAWWRTCTRWRGMAWRPRSIFWSRPLPNASGRVSRRSARR
;
A
#
# COMPACT_ATOMS: atom_id res chain seq x y z
N MET A 1 -1.36 25.90 16.31
CA MET A 1 -2.67 26.22 15.70
C MET A 1 -3.72 25.87 16.73
N PRO A 2 -4.45 26.83 17.33
CA PRO A 2 -5.11 26.55 18.61
C PRO A 2 -6.26 25.52 18.56
N ASN A 3 -6.93 25.36 17.41
CA ASN A 3 -8.16 24.55 17.28
C ASN A 3 -8.20 23.71 15.97
N LEU A 4 -7.21 22.86 15.69
CA LEU A 4 -7.26 21.99 14.50
C LEU A 4 -8.30 20.87 14.70
N THR A 5 -9.29 20.79 13.81
CA THR A 5 -10.19 19.62 13.71
C THR A 5 -9.90 18.78 12.48
N VAL A 6 -10.01 17.46 12.61
CA VAL A 6 -9.67 16.50 11.54
C VAL A 6 -10.85 15.60 11.24
N GLY A 7 -11.12 15.35 9.96
CA GLY A 7 -12.13 14.44 9.48
C GLY A 7 -11.53 13.28 8.69
N LEU A 8 -11.98 12.06 8.99
CA LEU A 8 -11.54 10.80 8.38
C LEU A 8 -12.75 10.09 7.76
N PRO A 9 -13.18 10.49 6.56
CA PRO A 9 -14.29 9.82 5.87
C PRO A 9 -13.85 8.49 5.24
N ARG A 10 -14.78 7.54 5.13
CA ARG A 10 -14.62 6.27 4.41
C ARG A 10 -14.65 6.49 2.90
N MET A 11 -14.14 5.51 2.17
CA MET A 11 -14.19 5.50 0.71
C MET A 11 -15.40 4.71 0.20
N HIS A 12 -16.37 5.42 -0.36
CA HIS A 12 -17.61 4.83 -0.88
C HIS A 12 -17.57 4.45 -2.37
N LYS A 13 -16.47 4.77 -3.07
CA LYS A 13 -16.45 4.77 -4.54
C LYS A 13 -16.39 3.38 -5.19
N GLU A 14 -15.67 2.44 -4.60
CA GLU A 14 -15.45 1.12 -5.20
C GLU A 14 -16.03 0.02 -4.31
N PRO A 15 -16.84 -0.90 -4.88
CA PRO A 15 -17.28 -2.08 -4.14
C PRO A 15 -16.08 -2.87 -3.62
N GLY A 16 -16.09 -3.20 -2.32
CA GLY A 16 -15.00 -3.93 -1.69
C GLY A 16 -13.75 -3.10 -1.37
N GLU A 17 -13.83 -1.77 -1.46
CA GLU A 17 -12.85 -0.90 -0.82
C GLU A 17 -12.88 -1.12 0.69
N LYS A 18 -11.71 -1.38 1.26
CA LYS A 18 -11.54 -1.74 2.67
C LYS A 18 -10.54 -0.85 3.38
N ARG A 19 -9.81 -0.03 2.64
CA ARG A 19 -8.70 0.75 3.19
C ARG A 19 -9.27 1.91 3.99
N ASP A 20 -8.93 1.94 5.26
CA ASP A 20 -9.06 3.10 6.14
C ASP A 20 -7.70 3.30 6.82
N PHE A 21 -7.52 4.42 7.53
CA PHE A 21 -6.31 4.63 8.32
C PHE A 21 -6.43 3.92 9.67
N PHE A 22 -5.34 3.30 10.13
CA PHE A 22 -5.32 2.60 11.42
C PHE A 22 -5.40 3.59 12.59
N PRO A 23 -5.80 3.11 13.80
CA PRO A 23 -5.83 3.91 15.03
C PRO A 23 -4.53 4.68 15.33
N ASP A 24 -3.37 4.14 14.90
CA ASP A 24 -2.06 4.80 15.00
C ASP A 24 -2.04 6.21 14.37
N LEU A 25 -2.76 6.43 13.26
CA LEU A 25 -2.86 7.76 12.66
C LEU A 25 -3.60 8.72 13.60
N VAL A 26 -4.69 8.25 14.23
CA VAL A 26 -5.48 9.07 15.14
C VAL A 26 -4.64 9.47 16.36
N ALA A 27 -3.90 8.52 16.95
CA ALA A 27 -2.96 8.81 18.04
C ALA A 27 -1.90 9.85 17.61
N PHE A 28 -1.34 9.70 16.41
CA PHE A 28 -0.37 10.64 15.86
C PHE A 28 -0.94 12.04 15.67
N LEU A 29 -2.15 12.17 15.10
CA LEU A 29 -2.83 13.45 14.91
C LEU A 29 -3.13 14.15 16.24
N THR A 30 -3.54 13.39 17.25
CA THR A 30 -3.74 13.90 18.61
C THR A 30 -2.44 14.44 19.20
N ALA A 31 -1.33 13.71 19.04
CA ALA A 31 -0.01 14.16 19.48
C ALA A 31 0.47 15.44 18.76
N LEU A 32 0.05 15.64 17.50
CA LEU A 32 0.29 16.87 16.74
C LEU A 32 -0.62 18.04 17.16
N GLY A 33 -1.56 17.82 18.07
CA GLY A 33 -2.43 18.87 18.62
C GLY A 33 -3.81 18.97 17.97
N ALA A 34 -4.28 17.93 17.28
CA ALA A 34 -5.68 17.83 16.88
C ALA A 34 -6.58 17.86 18.13
N ARG A 35 -7.58 18.74 18.14
CA ARG A 35 -8.52 18.92 19.27
C ARG A 35 -9.76 18.05 19.15
N ARG A 36 -10.11 17.66 17.93
CA ARG A 36 -11.26 16.82 17.60
C ARG A 36 -10.93 16.05 16.33
N ILE A 37 -11.20 14.75 16.33
CA ILE A 37 -11.02 13.88 15.18
C ILE A 37 -12.34 13.16 14.95
N VAL A 38 -12.98 13.40 13.81
CA VAL A 38 -14.22 12.73 13.43
C VAL A 38 -13.87 11.58 12.48
N VAL A 39 -14.17 10.36 12.86
CA VAL A 39 -14.16 9.20 11.96
C VAL A 39 -15.59 8.93 11.49
N GLU A 40 -15.77 8.52 10.24
CA GLU A 40 -17.12 8.20 9.77
C GLU A 40 -17.66 6.92 10.45
N TYR A 41 -18.97 6.78 10.60
CA TYR A 41 -19.58 5.53 11.10
C TYR A 41 -19.05 4.28 10.37
N GLY A 42 -18.57 3.32 11.17
CA GLY A 42 -17.98 2.08 10.67
C GLY A 42 -16.59 2.24 10.02
N TYR A 43 -15.91 3.36 10.29
CA TYR A 43 -14.52 3.56 9.87
C TYR A 43 -13.62 2.44 10.42
N GLY A 44 -12.82 1.81 9.56
CA GLY A 44 -11.92 0.73 9.97
C GLY A 44 -12.52 -0.68 9.90
N GLU A 45 -13.83 -0.85 9.75
CA GLU A 45 -14.45 -2.19 9.68
C GLU A 45 -13.84 -3.05 8.57
N GLY A 46 -13.50 -2.44 7.44
CA GLY A 46 -12.89 -3.11 6.29
C GLY A 46 -11.49 -3.67 6.56
N ILE A 47 -10.76 -3.07 7.50
CA ILE A 47 -9.43 -3.52 7.97
C ILE A 47 -9.48 -4.30 9.28
N GLY A 48 -10.67 -4.55 9.84
CA GLY A 48 -10.84 -5.29 11.09
C GLY A 48 -10.61 -4.47 12.35
N CYS A 49 -10.73 -3.14 12.26
CA CYS A 49 -10.72 -2.24 13.41
C CYS A 49 -12.17 -1.86 13.78
N THR A 50 -12.41 -1.72 15.08
CA THR A 50 -13.65 -1.24 15.67
C THR A 50 -13.50 0.22 16.11
N PHE A 51 -14.60 0.93 16.34
CA PHE A 51 -14.52 2.29 16.89
C PHE A 51 -13.81 2.34 18.25
N ASP A 52 -13.95 1.30 19.07
CA ASP A 52 -13.28 1.20 20.37
C ASP A 52 -11.75 1.21 20.25
N ASP A 53 -11.20 0.64 19.17
CA ASP A 53 -9.76 0.69 18.89
C ASP A 53 -9.28 2.13 18.64
N TYR A 54 -10.07 2.93 17.91
CA TYR A 54 -9.78 4.35 17.70
C TYR A 54 -9.91 5.16 19.00
N ARG A 55 -10.97 4.90 19.76
CA ARG A 55 -11.21 5.56 21.06
C ARG A 55 -10.11 5.26 22.08
N ALA A 56 -9.57 4.03 22.06
CA ALA A 56 -8.42 3.66 22.86
C ALA A 56 -7.14 4.40 22.42
N ALA A 57 -6.99 4.67 21.13
CA ALA A 57 -5.84 5.41 20.58
C ALA A 57 -5.89 6.92 20.86
N SER A 58 -7.07 7.51 21.05
CA SER A 58 -7.22 8.94 21.27
C SER A 58 -8.52 9.32 21.98
N PRO A 59 -8.48 10.17 23.04
CA PRO A 59 -9.68 10.64 23.73
C PRO A 59 -10.46 11.72 22.95
N VAL A 60 -9.89 12.27 21.88
CA VAL A 60 -10.52 13.34 21.07
C VAL A 60 -11.17 12.81 19.79
N VAL A 61 -11.23 11.49 19.62
CA VAL A 61 -11.90 10.86 18.48
C VAL A 61 -13.37 10.62 18.77
N GLU A 62 -14.20 10.83 17.76
CA GLU A 62 -15.65 10.60 17.80
C GLU A 62 -16.12 10.02 16.47
N GLU A 63 -17.21 9.26 16.48
CA GLU A 63 -17.88 8.85 15.25
C GLU A 63 -18.83 9.95 14.79
N GLY A 64 -18.93 10.11 13.47
CA GLY A 64 -19.87 11.03 12.84
C GLY A 64 -20.27 10.57 11.44
N SER A 65 -21.15 11.34 10.83
CA SER A 65 -21.54 11.17 9.43
C SER A 65 -20.40 11.53 8.47
N TYR A 66 -20.51 11.08 7.23
CA TYR A 66 -19.62 11.48 6.13
C TYR A 66 -19.55 13.01 6.01
N ASP A 67 -20.70 13.70 6.12
CA ASP A 67 -20.77 15.16 5.97
C ASP A 67 -20.11 15.88 7.15
N GLU A 68 -20.24 15.35 8.37
CA GLU A 68 -19.50 15.87 9.52
C GLU A 68 -17.99 15.69 9.35
N CYS A 69 -17.52 14.57 8.79
CA CYS A 69 -16.10 14.38 8.46
C CYS A 69 -15.61 15.42 7.44
N LEU A 70 -16.42 15.70 6.40
CA LEU A 70 -16.06 16.67 5.36
C LEU A 70 -16.03 18.12 5.87
N ALA A 71 -16.79 18.43 6.92
CA ALA A 71 -16.86 19.78 7.50
C ALA A 71 -15.67 20.14 8.42
N GLN A 72 -14.63 19.32 8.51
CA GLN A 72 -13.46 19.57 9.37
C GLN A 72 -12.40 20.44 8.68
N ASP A 73 -11.49 21.04 9.46
CA ASP A 73 -10.44 21.92 8.92
C ASP A 73 -9.42 21.14 8.07
N LEU A 74 -9.16 19.89 8.44
CA LEU A 74 -8.33 18.94 7.71
C LEU A 74 -9.12 17.68 7.42
N VAL A 75 -9.32 17.36 6.14
CA VAL A 75 -9.94 16.10 5.70
C VAL A 75 -8.86 15.20 5.14
N ILE A 76 -8.70 14.00 5.72
CA ILE A 76 -7.71 13.02 5.29
C ILE A 76 -8.42 11.77 4.79
N VAL A 77 -8.22 11.44 3.52
CA VAL A 77 -8.83 10.26 2.90
C VAL A 77 -7.92 9.75 1.79
N VAL A 78 -7.77 8.42 1.68
CA VAL A 78 -6.80 7.83 0.76
C VAL A 78 -7.10 8.23 -0.69
N ARG A 79 -8.32 7.99 -1.19
CA ARG A 79 -8.71 8.43 -2.54
C ARG A 79 -9.48 9.74 -2.49
N CYS A 80 -9.23 10.57 -3.49
CA CYS A 80 -9.96 11.81 -3.68
C CYS A 80 -11.48 11.54 -3.67
N PRO A 81 -12.25 12.24 -2.83
CA PRO A 81 -13.71 12.19 -2.83
C PRO A 81 -14.31 12.51 -4.20
N ASP A 82 -15.60 12.24 -4.34
CA ASP A 82 -16.38 12.66 -5.50
C ASP A 82 -16.56 14.18 -5.52
N GLN A 83 -17.00 14.71 -6.67
CA GLN A 83 -17.17 16.15 -6.84
C GLN A 83 -18.20 16.75 -5.87
N ALA A 84 -19.24 15.98 -5.51
CA ALA A 84 -20.26 16.42 -4.56
C ALA A 84 -19.70 16.66 -3.15
N ALA A 85 -18.68 15.92 -2.73
CA ALA A 85 -18.03 16.13 -1.43
C ALA A 85 -17.32 17.48 -1.31
N PHE A 86 -16.80 18.06 -2.41
CA PHE A 86 -16.12 19.36 -2.36
C PHE A 86 -17.06 20.47 -1.91
N ALA A 87 -18.34 20.41 -2.32
CA ALA A 87 -19.39 21.35 -1.90
C ALA A 87 -19.71 21.28 -0.40
N LYS A 88 -19.37 20.17 0.26
CA LYS A 88 -19.60 19.95 1.70
C LYS A 88 -18.38 20.31 2.55
N MET A 89 -17.22 20.53 1.93
CA MET A 89 -16.03 20.99 2.62
C MET A 89 -16.10 22.49 2.86
N ARG A 90 -15.50 22.94 3.95
CA ARG A 90 -15.43 24.37 4.29
C ARG A 90 -14.41 25.07 3.39
N PRO A 91 -14.69 26.30 2.93
CA PRO A 91 -13.65 27.14 2.33
C PRO A 91 -12.47 27.32 3.29
N GLY A 92 -11.26 27.14 2.79
CA GLY A 92 -10.02 27.15 3.57
C GLY A 92 -9.61 25.80 4.16
N ALA A 93 -10.46 24.77 4.09
CA ALA A 93 -10.11 23.43 4.53
C ALA A 93 -8.96 22.83 3.72
N ILE A 94 -8.22 21.92 4.34
CA ILE A 94 -7.14 21.17 3.71
C ILE A 94 -7.65 19.77 3.36
N LEU A 95 -7.51 19.36 2.11
CA LEU A 95 -7.78 17.99 1.67
C LEU A 95 -6.46 17.25 1.45
N LEU A 96 -6.15 16.26 2.28
CA LEU A 96 -4.99 15.39 2.15
C LEU A 96 -5.40 14.07 1.51
N SER A 97 -5.05 13.87 0.22
CA SER A 97 -5.52 12.72 -0.55
C SER A 97 -4.67 12.38 -1.77
N MET A 98 -4.92 11.22 -2.41
CA MET A 98 -4.38 10.85 -3.73
C MET A 98 -5.11 11.65 -4.83
N LEU A 99 -4.55 12.81 -5.18
CA LEU A 99 -5.17 13.80 -6.07
C LEU A 99 -4.79 13.61 -7.54
N HIS A 100 -3.69 12.94 -7.87
CA HIS A 100 -3.37 12.52 -9.24
C HIS A 100 -3.45 13.66 -10.28
N TYR A 101 -2.99 14.86 -9.89
CA TYR A 101 -3.09 16.07 -10.71
C TYR A 101 -2.66 15.89 -12.18
N PRO A 102 -1.55 15.20 -12.52
CA PRO A 102 -1.14 15.04 -13.92
C PRO A 102 -2.17 14.34 -14.80
N THR A 103 -3.03 13.51 -14.22
CA THR A 103 -4.07 12.75 -14.94
C THR A 103 -5.48 13.31 -14.74
N ARG A 104 -5.65 14.31 -13.85
CA ARG A 104 -6.94 14.84 -13.41
C ARG A 104 -6.89 16.37 -13.24
N PRO A 105 -6.63 17.14 -14.32
CA PRO A 105 -6.43 18.59 -14.23
C PRO A 105 -7.63 19.35 -13.65
N HIS A 106 -8.86 18.93 -13.98
CA HIS A 106 -10.11 19.52 -13.46
C HIS A 106 -10.23 19.47 -11.92
N ARG A 107 -9.45 18.63 -11.22
CA ARG A 107 -9.42 18.65 -9.74
C ARG A 107 -8.82 19.93 -9.21
N VAL A 108 -7.89 20.54 -9.92
CA VAL A 108 -7.28 21.82 -9.52
C VAL A 108 -8.33 22.92 -9.55
N GLU A 109 -9.11 22.99 -10.63
CA GLU A 109 -10.21 23.94 -10.79
C GLU A 109 -11.25 23.78 -9.69
N LEU A 110 -11.71 22.55 -9.41
CA LEU A 110 -12.68 22.29 -8.34
C LEU A 110 -12.20 22.70 -6.95
N LEU A 111 -10.94 22.41 -6.63
CA LEU A 111 -10.33 22.82 -5.36
C LEU A 111 -10.29 24.34 -5.26
N GLN A 112 -9.93 25.03 -6.33
CA GLN A 112 -9.88 26.50 -6.38
C GLN A 112 -11.28 27.11 -6.24
N GLU A 113 -12.26 26.61 -6.99
CA GLU A 113 -13.66 27.06 -6.95
C GLU A 113 -14.26 27.00 -5.54
N HIS A 114 -13.93 25.94 -4.79
CA HIS A 114 -14.45 25.72 -3.44
C HIS A 114 -13.53 26.31 -2.34
N GLY A 115 -12.41 26.95 -2.72
CA GLY A 115 -11.45 27.51 -1.78
C GLY A 115 -10.73 26.45 -0.91
N ILE A 116 -10.62 25.21 -1.39
CA ILE A 116 -10.01 24.08 -0.67
C ILE A 116 -8.54 23.97 -1.03
N ARG A 117 -7.70 23.73 -0.02
CA ARG A 117 -6.26 23.52 -0.19
C ARG A 117 -5.97 22.03 -0.33
N GLY A 118 -5.74 21.57 -1.56
CA GLY A 118 -5.37 20.17 -1.81
C GLY A 118 -3.89 19.90 -1.53
N VAL A 119 -3.61 18.90 -0.69
CA VAL A 119 -2.28 18.33 -0.50
C VAL A 119 -2.27 16.92 -1.10
N SER A 120 -1.53 16.76 -2.19
CA SER A 120 -1.45 15.51 -2.94
C SER A 120 -0.47 14.54 -2.28
N LEU A 121 -0.99 13.44 -1.72
CA LEU A 121 -0.19 12.31 -1.21
C LEU A 121 0.65 11.67 -2.31
N ASP A 122 0.26 11.81 -3.57
CA ASP A 122 1.01 11.32 -4.71
C ASP A 122 2.06 12.29 -5.27
N GLY A 123 2.03 13.55 -4.83
CA GLY A 123 2.99 14.58 -5.19
C GLY A 123 4.12 14.79 -4.17
N VAL A 124 4.07 14.15 -3.00
CA VAL A 124 5.14 14.27 -1.99
C VAL A 124 6.34 13.43 -2.39
N VAL A 125 7.45 14.10 -2.71
CA VAL A 125 8.71 13.50 -3.17
C VAL A 125 9.90 13.99 -2.34
N ASP A 126 10.99 13.22 -2.32
CA ASP A 126 12.30 13.67 -1.83
C ASP A 126 13.04 14.52 -2.89
N ASP A 127 14.23 15.00 -2.52
CA ASP A 127 15.11 15.78 -3.41
C ASP A 127 15.52 15.04 -4.68
N GLY A 128 15.44 13.70 -4.67
CA GLY A 128 15.69 12.83 -5.82
C GLY A 128 14.45 12.58 -6.69
N GLY A 129 13.30 13.17 -6.35
CA GLY A 129 12.03 12.96 -7.04
C GLY A 129 11.37 11.61 -6.71
N ARG A 130 11.83 10.89 -5.69
CA ARG A 130 11.20 9.64 -5.26
C ARG A 130 10.03 9.94 -4.35
N ARG A 131 8.90 9.31 -4.64
CA ARG A 131 7.69 9.43 -3.85
C ARG A 131 7.87 8.92 -2.42
N LEU A 132 7.48 9.72 -1.44
CA LEU A 132 7.64 9.41 -0.02
C LEU A 132 6.44 8.66 0.57
N VAL A 133 5.23 8.98 0.13
CA VAL A 133 4.01 8.35 0.66
C VAL A 133 3.65 7.12 -0.17
N GLU A 134 4.37 6.03 -0.02
CA GLU A 134 4.09 4.80 -0.78
C GLU A 134 4.29 3.53 0.05
N ASN A 135 3.55 2.47 -0.28
CA ASN A 135 3.72 1.15 0.33
C ASN A 135 3.96 0.08 -0.75
N LEU A 136 5.09 0.21 -1.44
CA LEU A 136 5.45 -0.64 -2.58
C LEU A 136 5.61 -2.11 -2.19
N ALA A 137 6.08 -2.36 -0.96
CA ALA A 137 6.22 -3.71 -0.41
C ALA A 137 4.86 -4.40 -0.28
N ALA A 138 3.90 -3.75 0.39
CA ALA A 138 2.55 -4.31 0.52
C ALA A 138 1.88 -4.50 -0.83
N VAL A 139 2.04 -3.57 -1.78
CA VAL A 139 1.50 -3.73 -3.14
C VAL A 139 2.08 -4.97 -3.83
N GLY A 140 3.41 -5.14 -3.79
CA GLY A 140 4.07 -6.31 -4.38
C GLY A 140 3.64 -7.63 -3.73
N TRP A 141 3.60 -7.68 -2.40
CA TRP A 141 3.25 -8.88 -1.65
C TRP A 141 1.77 -9.25 -1.78
N ASN A 142 0.88 -8.26 -1.71
CA ASN A 142 -0.56 -8.50 -1.86
C ASN A 142 -0.91 -9.02 -3.25
N GLY A 143 -0.25 -8.52 -4.30
CA GLY A 143 -0.42 -9.03 -5.66
C GLY A 143 -0.03 -10.51 -5.78
N VAL A 144 1.12 -10.90 -5.20
CA VAL A 144 1.56 -12.30 -5.17
C VAL A 144 0.59 -13.17 -4.37
N ARG A 145 0.16 -12.72 -3.19
CA ARG A 145 -0.80 -13.44 -2.35
C ARG A 145 -2.13 -13.68 -3.08
N ALA A 146 -2.66 -12.65 -3.74
CA ALA A 146 -3.89 -12.77 -4.52
C ALA A 146 -3.73 -13.77 -5.69
N ALA A 147 -2.62 -13.70 -6.44
CA ALA A 147 -2.35 -14.62 -7.54
C ALA A 147 -2.27 -16.08 -7.07
N PHE A 148 -1.61 -16.34 -5.93
CA PHE A 148 -1.49 -17.70 -5.38
C PHE A 148 -2.81 -18.20 -4.75
N ALA A 149 -3.62 -17.31 -4.17
CA ALA A 149 -4.96 -17.66 -3.72
C ALA A 149 -5.84 -18.17 -4.87
N GLU A 150 -5.78 -17.53 -6.04
CA GLU A 150 -6.48 -18.01 -7.23
C GLU A 150 -5.84 -19.28 -7.82
N LEU A 151 -4.51 -19.35 -7.88
CA LEU A 151 -3.81 -20.54 -8.38
C LEU A 151 -4.15 -21.80 -7.55
N ARG A 152 -4.30 -21.66 -6.22
CA ARG A 152 -4.71 -22.74 -5.33
C ARG A 152 -6.09 -23.30 -5.68
N LYS A 153 -7.02 -22.46 -6.15
CA LYS A 153 -8.36 -22.91 -6.59
C LYS A 153 -8.30 -23.68 -7.90
N LEU A 154 -7.41 -23.26 -8.81
CA LEU A 154 -7.27 -23.84 -10.15
C LEU A 154 -6.48 -25.14 -10.17
N ARG A 155 -5.62 -25.38 -9.17
CA ARG A 155 -4.73 -26.55 -9.11
C ARG A 155 -5.01 -27.41 -7.89
N PRO A 156 -5.56 -28.62 -8.07
CA PRO A 156 -5.79 -29.57 -6.98
C PRO A 156 -4.50 -30.00 -6.26
N ASP A 157 -3.37 -30.02 -6.99
CA ASP A 157 -2.06 -30.46 -6.50
C ASP A 157 -1.25 -29.33 -5.83
N PHE A 158 -1.82 -28.13 -5.65
CA PHE A 158 -1.08 -26.94 -5.26
C PHE A 158 -0.26 -27.11 -3.97
N GLU A 159 -0.79 -27.83 -2.97
CA GLU A 159 -0.15 -28.13 -1.69
C GLU A 159 0.72 -29.39 -1.71
N SER A 160 0.75 -30.13 -2.83
CA SER A 160 1.51 -31.37 -2.92
C SER A 160 3.03 -31.10 -2.91
N THR A 161 3.74 -31.79 -2.02
CA THR A 161 5.21 -31.80 -1.96
C THR A 161 5.85 -32.53 -3.14
N HIS A 162 5.08 -33.31 -3.90
CA HIS A 162 5.54 -34.08 -5.06
C HIS A 162 5.33 -33.36 -6.41
N ARG A 163 4.66 -32.22 -6.40
CA ARG A 163 4.38 -31.44 -7.61
C ARG A 163 5.64 -30.72 -8.11
N ALA A 164 5.72 -30.53 -9.43
CA ALA A 164 6.76 -29.73 -10.06
C ALA A 164 6.77 -28.25 -9.59
N PRO A 165 7.94 -27.59 -9.51
CA PRO A 165 8.01 -26.19 -9.11
C PRO A 165 7.07 -25.25 -9.86
N ILE A 166 6.54 -24.24 -9.17
CA ILE A 166 5.71 -23.21 -9.80
C ILE A 166 6.62 -22.19 -10.48
N HIS A 167 6.54 -22.11 -11.80
CA HIS A 167 7.24 -21.10 -12.58
C HIS A 167 6.47 -19.79 -12.54
N VAL A 168 7.14 -18.73 -12.06
CA VAL A 168 6.58 -17.38 -11.97
C VAL A 168 7.39 -16.45 -12.87
N THR A 169 6.71 -15.66 -13.70
CA THR A 169 7.34 -14.60 -14.49
C THR A 169 6.91 -13.25 -13.93
N VAL A 170 7.87 -12.43 -13.49
CA VAL A 170 7.63 -11.05 -13.05
C VAL A 170 7.99 -10.10 -14.18
N MET A 171 6.99 -9.43 -14.74
CA MET A 171 7.20 -8.43 -15.80
C MET A 171 7.37 -7.04 -15.18
N GLY A 172 8.61 -6.57 -15.12
CA GLY A 172 8.98 -5.25 -14.59
C GLY A 172 9.93 -5.34 -13.41
N SER A 173 11.07 -4.63 -13.50
CA SER A 173 12.13 -4.63 -12.48
C SER A 173 12.07 -3.43 -11.54
N GLY A 174 10.93 -2.74 -11.50
CA GLY A 174 10.73 -1.60 -10.62
C GLY A 174 10.65 -2.02 -9.14
N ALA A 175 10.43 -1.05 -8.27
CA ALA A 175 10.39 -1.30 -6.83
C ALA A 175 9.27 -2.31 -6.43
N VAL A 176 8.07 -2.20 -7.03
CA VAL A 176 6.99 -3.21 -6.84
C VAL A 176 7.42 -4.61 -7.28
N GLY A 177 8.02 -4.74 -8.47
CA GLY A 177 8.50 -6.04 -8.99
C GLY A 177 9.59 -6.65 -8.12
N THR A 178 10.44 -5.81 -7.53
CA THR A 178 11.48 -6.23 -6.57
C THR A 178 10.86 -6.81 -5.30
N HIS A 179 9.82 -6.16 -4.76
CA HIS A 179 9.09 -6.70 -3.61
C HIS A 179 8.29 -7.96 -3.94
N ALA A 180 7.64 -8.02 -5.10
CA ALA A 180 6.96 -9.23 -5.58
C ALA A 180 7.92 -10.42 -5.67
N ARG A 181 9.15 -10.19 -6.14
CA ARG A 181 10.21 -11.21 -6.13
C ARG A 181 10.56 -11.66 -4.71
N SER A 182 10.70 -10.74 -3.76
CA SER A 182 11.03 -11.08 -2.37
C SER A 182 9.92 -11.85 -1.64
N ALA A 183 8.65 -11.63 -2.00
CA ALA A 183 7.52 -12.37 -1.46
C ALA A 183 7.59 -13.86 -1.75
N TRP A 184 8.33 -14.23 -2.80
CA TRP A 184 8.39 -15.57 -3.35
C TRP A 184 9.51 -16.42 -2.75
N THR A 185 10.50 -15.85 -2.06
CA THR A 185 11.56 -16.65 -1.38
C THR A 185 11.02 -17.30 -0.12
N PRO A 186 10.75 -18.62 -0.09
CA PRO A 186 10.05 -19.25 1.02
C PRO A 186 11.01 -19.88 2.02
N SER A 187 10.63 -19.74 3.28
CA SER A 187 10.41 -20.81 4.26
C SER A 187 10.79 -22.25 3.86
N PRO A 188 11.32 -23.08 4.78
CA PRO A 188 11.70 -24.46 4.50
C PRO A 188 10.56 -25.26 3.87
N GLY A 189 10.82 -25.94 2.75
CA GLY A 189 9.89 -26.92 2.15
C GLY A 189 9.23 -26.51 0.83
N THR A 190 9.33 -25.26 0.39
CA THR A 190 8.90 -24.88 -0.96
C THR A 190 10.09 -24.95 -1.91
N THR A 191 10.16 -25.98 -2.74
CA THR A 191 11.15 -26.06 -3.84
C THR A 191 10.74 -25.09 -4.93
N ALA A 192 10.97 -23.82 -4.65
CA ALA A 192 10.70 -22.73 -5.55
C ALA A 192 11.93 -22.64 -6.46
N ALA A 193 11.82 -23.05 -7.72
CA ALA A 193 12.77 -22.72 -8.77
C ALA A 193 12.24 -21.52 -9.57
N ALA A 194 12.83 -20.33 -9.36
CA ALA A 194 12.38 -19.10 -10.02
C ALA A 194 13.23 -18.94 -11.26
N TRP A 195 12.55 -18.97 -12.40
CA TRP A 195 13.15 -18.60 -13.65
C TRP A 195 12.93 -17.10 -13.86
N TRP A 196 14.03 -16.35 -13.81
CA TRP A 196 14.01 -14.90 -13.90
C TRP A 196 14.15 -14.44 -15.35
N ARG A 197 13.23 -13.59 -15.78
CA ARG A 197 13.42 -12.67 -16.92
C ARG A 197 13.16 -11.26 -16.40
N THR A 198 14.17 -10.40 -16.38
CA THR A 198 13.92 -8.96 -16.28
C THR A 198 13.69 -8.38 -17.66
N CYS A 199 12.57 -7.67 -17.81
CA CYS A 199 12.39 -6.69 -18.86
C CYS A 199 12.59 -5.31 -18.26
N THR A 200 13.77 -4.74 -18.47
CA THR A 200 14.05 -3.33 -18.22
C THR A 200 13.75 -2.55 -19.50
N ARG A 201 12.66 -1.78 -19.50
CA ARG A 201 12.37 -0.64 -20.40
C ARG A 201 11.82 -0.97 -21.81
N TRP A 202 10.59 -0.48 -22.04
CA TRP A 202 9.98 -0.33 -23.37
C TRP A 202 10.50 0.98 -24.01
N ARG A 203 11.66 0.95 -24.67
CA ARG A 203 12.06 1.99 -25.63
C ARG A 203 12.68 1.32 -26.85
N GLY A 204 11.85 1.04 -27.85
CA GLY A 204 12.23 1.05 -29.27
C GLY A 204 13.33 0.11 -29.79
N MET A 205 13.81 -0.89 -29.04
CA MET A 205 14.79 -1.86 -29.56
C MET A 205 14.44 -3.29 -29.18
N ALA A 206 14.74 -4.19 -30.11
CA ALA A 206 14.32 -5.59 -30.16
C ALA A 206 14.49 -6.37 -28.86
N TRP A 207 13.51 -7.22 -28.61
CA TRP A 207 13.45 -8.24 -27.58
C TRP A 207 14.72 -9.10 -27.60
N ARG A 208 15.58 -9.00 -26.58
CA ARG A 208 16.70 -9.93 -26.40
C ARG A 208 16.73 -10.44 -24.96
N PRO A 209 16.39 -11.73 -24.72
CA PRO A 209 16.47 -12.31 -23.40
C PRO A 209 17.94 -12.45 -22.96
N ARG A 210 18.24 -12.05 -21.72
CA ARG A 210 19.46 -12.48 -21.01
C ARG A 210 19.05 -13.23 -19.76
N SER A 211 19.40 -14.51 -19.69
CA SER A 211 19.30 -15.35 -18.50
C SER A 211 20.49 -15.06 -17.58
N ILE A 212 20.23 -14.78 -16.30
CA ILE A 212 21.25 -14.75 -15.25
C ILE A 212 20.87 -15.83 -14.24
N PHE A 213 21.79 -16.75 -13.99
CA PHE A 213 21.58 -17.92 -13.12
C PHE A 213 22.11 -17.62 -11.72
N TRP A 214 21.25 -17.79 -10.70
CA TRP A 214 21.67 -17.81 -9.30
C TRP A 214 20.88 -18.88 -8.56
N SER A 215 21.51 -20.03 -8.30
CA SER A 215 21.08 -20.97 -7.27
C SER A 215 21.87 -20.66 -5.99
N ARG A 216 21.18 -20.38 -4.89
CA ARG A 216 21.78 -20.51 -3.56
C ARG A 216 21.43 -21.89 -3.04
N PRO A 217 22.36 -22.85 -2.96
CA PRO A 217 22.11 -24.06 -2.19
C PRO A 217 21.94 -23.67 -0.72
N LEU A 218 20.88 -24.16 -0.08
CA LEU A 218 20.75 -24.11 1.37
C LEU A 218 21.88 -24.95 1.99
N PRO A 219 22.53 -24.51 3.08
CA PRO A 219 23.48 -25.36 3.79
C PRO A 219 22.72 -26.57 4.36
N ASN A 220 23.15 -27.77 3.99
CA ASN A 220 22.61 -29.01 4.54
C ASN A 220 22.79 -29.02 6.06
N ALA A 221 21.69 -29.24 6.78
CA ALA A 221 21.69 -29.60 8.19
C ALA A 221 22.14 -31.06 8.34
N SER A 222 23.43 -31.32 8.12
CA SER A 222 24.10 -32.54 8.60
C SER A 222 25.58 -32.23 8.78
N GLY A 223 25.94 -31.97 10.04
CA GLY A 223 27.32 -31.77 10.43
C GLY A 223 28.17 -33.01 10.13
N ARG A 224 29.23 -32.82 9.35
CA ARG A 224 30.52 -33.50 9.52
C ARG A 224 31.63 -32.54 9.15
N VAL A 225 32.25 -31.98 10.18
CA VAL A 225 33.56 -31.35 10.08
C VAL A 225 34.59 -32.48 9.89
N SER A 226 35.15 -32.65 8.70
CA SER A 226 36.39 -33.42 8.53
C SER A 226 37.56 -32.47 8.35
N ARG A 227 38.47 -32.48 9.33
CA ARG A 227 39.71 -31.72 9.38
C ARG A 227 40.79 -32.31 8.43
N ARG A 228 41.61 -31.40 7.88
CA ARG A 228 43.01 -31.56 7.39
C ARG A 228 43.18 -32.44 6.12
N SER A 229 44.07 -32.13 5.17
CA SER A 229 45.40 -31.52 5.29
C SER A 229 45.80 -30.74 4.03
N ALA A 230 46.46 -29.60 4.23
CA ALA A 230 47.32 -29.00 3.21
C ALA A 230 48.64 -29.80 3.17
N ARG A 231 49.04 -30.26 1.98
CA ARG A 231 50.43 -30.55 1.67
C ARG A 231 50.86 -29.63 0.53
N ARG A 232 52.14 -29.26 0.65
CA ARG A 232 52.92 -28.28 -0.11
C ARG A 232 52.85 -28.46 -1.61
#